data_AF-A0A928VGX6-F1
#
_entry.id   AF-A0A928VGX6-F1
#
_cell.length_a   1.000
_cell.length_b   1.000
_cell.length_c   1.000
_cell.angle_alpha   90.00
_cell.angle_beta   90.00
_cell.angle_gamma   90.00
#
_symmetry.space_group_name_H-M   'P 1'
#
loop_
_entity.id
_entity.type
_entity.pdbx_description
1 polymer ?
#
loop_
_entity_poly.entity_id
_entity_poly.type
_entity_poly.pdbx_seq_one_letter_code
_entity_poly.pdbx_strand_id
1 'polypeptide(L)'
;MLNINQIVGTHDILFITFDTLRYDVARDLLVQGRTPNLASVLPPQGWEERHSPGSFTYAAHQAFFAGFLPTPITPGIHPRPFSLKFEGSTSTRPETCILDHDNIVSGLAAKGYHTVCIGGVGFFNKLNPLGNVLPSMFN
;
A
#
# COMPACT_ATOMS: atom_id res chain seq x y z
N MET A 1 -10.48 -12.48 1.38
CA MET A 1 -9.60 -11.54 0.65
C MET A 1 -10.22 -11.25 -0.71
N LEU A 2 -10.16 -10.02 -1.19
CA LEU A 2 -10.65 -9.67 -2.54
C LEU A 2 -9.77 -10.33 -3.61
N ASN A 3 -10.37 -10.77 -4.72
CA ASN A 3 -9.61 -11.27 -5.86
C ASN A 3 -9.11 -10.10 -6.71
N ILE A 4 -7.85 -9.73 -6.51
CA ILE A 4 -7.26 -8.54 -7.15
C ILE A 4 -7.09 -8.74 -8.66
N ASN A 5 -6.98 -9.98 -9.12
CA ASN A 5 -6.95 -10.28 -10.55
C ASN A 5 -8.25 -9.88 -11.28
N GLN A 6 -9.37 -9.75 -10.57
CA GLN A 6 -10.65 -9.28 -11.14
C GLN A 6 -10.80 -7.75 -11.09
N ILE A 7 -10.00 -7.07 -10.28
CA ILE A 7 -10.03 -5.62 -10.07
C ILE A 7 -9.06 -4.91 -11.02
N VAL A 8 -7.87 -5.48 -11.21
CA VAL A 8 -6.83 -4.91 -12.07
C VAL A 8 -7.30 -4.92 -13.52
N GLY A 9 -7.22 -3.75 -14.17
CA GLY A 9 -7.67 -3.49 -15.54
C GLY A 9 -9.13 -3.04 -15.67
N THR A 10 -9.91 -3.09 -14.60
CA THR A 10 -11.34 -2.74 -14.62
C THR A 10 -11.73 -1.62 -13.66
N HIS A 11 -10.93 -1.38 -12.61
CA HIS A 11 -11.17 -0.35 -11.61
C HIS A 11 -9.95 0.54 -11.43
N ASP A 12 -10.17 1.79 -11.03
CA ASP A 12 -9.12 2.65 -10.51
C ASP A 12 -8.63 2.15 -9.14
N ILE A 13 -7.35 2.34 -8.86
CA ILE A 13 -6.71 1.92 -7.61
C ILE A 13 -6.14 3.15 -6.93
N LEU A 14 -6.60 3.41 -5.70
CA LEU A 14 -6.09 4.48 -4.85
C LEU A 14 -5.32 3.87 -3.67
N PHE A 15 -4.03 4.21 -3.56
CA PHE A 15 -3.19 3.83 -2.44
C PHE A 15 -2.96 5.05 -1.54
N ILE A 16 -3.46 5.01 -0.31
CA ILE A 16 -3.30 6.10 0.67
C ILE A 16 -2.39 5.62 1.81
N THR A 17 -1.34 6.39 2.10
CA THR A 17 -0.54 6.25 3.32
C THR A 17 -0.76 7.46 4.22
N PHE A 18 -0.83 7.22 5.53
CA PHE A 18 -0.86 8.28 6.53
C PHE A 18 0.49 8.30 7.25
N ASP A 19 1.24 9.37 7.10
CA ASP A 19 2.55 9.49 7.74
C ASP A 19 2.39 9.68 9.25
N THR A 20 3.13 8.90 10.04
CA THR A 20 3.13 8.93 11.52
C THR A 20 1.78 8.69 12.21
N LEU A 21 0.78 8.16 11.51
CA LEU A 21 -0.51 7.82 12.11
C LEU A 21 -0.39 6.55 12.98
N ARG A 22 -0.62 6.69 14.28
CA ARG A 22 -0.69 5.54 15.19
C ARG A 22 -2.04 4.83 15.08
N TYR A 23 -2.01 3.50 15.18
CA TYR A 23 -3.20 2.66 15.12
C TYR A 23 -4.20 2.97 16.22
N ASP A 24 -3.76 3.10 17.47
CA ASP A 24 -4.62 3.38 18.62
C ASP A 24 -5.39 4.70 18.45
N VAL A 25 -4.71 5.76 18.02
CA VAL A 25 -5.32 7.05 17.70
C VAL A 25 -6.32 6.94 16.54
N ALA A 26 -5.96 6.24 15.46
CA ALA A 26 -6.84 6.06 14.30
C ALA A 26 -8.14 5.31 14.67
N ARG A 27 -8.02 4.24 15.46
CA ARG A 27 -9.13 3.46 15.99
C ARG A 27 -10.01 4.31 16.92
N ASP A 28 -9.42 4.98 17.90
CA ASP A 28 -10.18 5.71 18.91
C ASP A 28 -10.93 6.91 18.32
N LEU A 29 -10.32 7.63 17.36
CA LEU A 29 -10.98 8.73 16.65
C LEU A 29 -12.11 8.24 15.75
N LEU A 30 -11.98 7.05 15.15
CA LEU A 30 -13.06 6.43 14.37
C LEU A 30 -14.25 6.09 15.28
N VAL A 31 -14.01 5.46 16.43
CA VAL A 31 -15.05 5.12 17.43
C VAL A 31 -15.74 6.39 17.96
N GLN A 32 -15.00 7.47 18.16
CA GLN A 32 -15.54 8.76 18.58
C GLN A 32 -16.30 9.50 17.47
N GLY A 33 -16.39 8.97 16.25
CA GLY A 33 -17.06 9.61 15.12
C GLY A 33 -16.32 10.86 14.60
N ARG A 34 -15.03 11.02 14.93
CA ARG A 34 -14.23 12.21 14.60
C ARG A 34 -13.59 12.16 13.22
N THR A 35 -13.71 11.04 12.51
CA THR A 35 -13.18 10.82 11.16
C THR A 35 -14.27 10.37 10.17
N PRO A 36 -15.35 11.15 9.98
CA PRO A 36 -16.53 10.72 9.20
C PRO A 36 -16.20 10.38 7.74
N ASN A 37 -15.23 11.07 7.13
CA ASN A 37 -14.80 10.79 5.75
C ASN A 37 -14.01 9.47 5.63
N LEU A 38 -13.31 9.05 6.68
CA LEU A 38 -12.65 7.74 6.70
C LEU A 38 -13.68 6.65 7.01
N ALA A 39 -14.61 6.92 7.92
CA ALA A 39 -15.70 6.01 8.26
C ALA A 39 -16.57 5.63 7.04
N SER A 40 -16.73 6.53 6.07
CA SER A 40 -17.52 6.25 4.86
C SER A 40 -16.86 5.30 3.85
N VAL A 41 -15.54 5.09 3.94
CA VAL A 41 -14.76 4.27 2.99
C VAL A 41 -14.09 3.06 3.63
N LEU A 42 -13.97 3.02 4.96
CA LEU A 42 -13.44 1.87 5.68
C LEU A 42 -14.45 0.71 5.68
N PRO A 43 -13.97 -0.55 5.79
CA PRO A 43 -14.85 -1.69 6.03
C PRO A 43 -15.68 -1.51 7.30
N PRO A 44 -16.80 -2.23 7.45
CA PRO A 44 -17.62 -2.17 8.67
C PRO A 44 -16.84 -2.46 9.96
N GLN A 45 -15.75 -3.23 9.88
CA GLN A 45 -14.87 -3.54 10.99
C GLN A 45 -13.90 -2.41 11.36
N GLY A 46 -13.80 -1.35 10.53
CA GLY A 46 -12.92 -0.21 10.74
C GLY A 46 -11.46 -0.51 10.42
N TRP A 47 -10.56 0.03 11.24
CA TRP A 47 -9.12 -0.20 11.14
C TRP A 47 -8.74 -1.60 11.62
N GLU A 48 -7.81 -2.25 10.92
CA GLU A 48 -7.22 -3.51 11.33
C GLU A 48 -5.80 -3.27 11.87
N GLU A 49 -5.49 -3.88 13.01
CA GLU A 49 -4.16 -3.78 13.60
C GLU A 49 -3.14 -4.55 12.77
N ARG A 50 -2.10 -3.84 12.28
CA ARG A 50 -1.10 -4.39 11.37
C ARG A 50 0.31 -3.88 11.67
N HIS A 51 1.30 -4.72 11.43
CA HIS A 51 2.71 -4.34 11.45
C HIS A 51 3.16 -3.85 10.08
N SER A 52 3.66 -2.62 10.03
CA SER A 52 4.39 -2.11 8.86
C SER A 52 5.75 -2.83 8.74
N PRO A 53 6.22 -3.15 7.53
CA PRO A 53 7.56 -3.74 7.28
C PRO A 53 8.72 -2.77 7.58
N GLY A 54 8.46 -1.61 8.17
CA GLY A 54 9.45 -0.66 8.66
C GLY A 54 8.80 0.44 9.50
N SER A 55 9.57 0.98 10.44
CA SER A 55 9.17 2.13 11.28
C SER A 55 9.63 3.48 10.71
N PHE A 56 10.51 3.47 9.70
CA PHE A 56 11.00 4.65 9.01
C PHE A 56 10.29 4.84 7.67
N THR A 57 9.82 6.06 7.40
CA THR A 57 9.01 6.40 6.22
C THR A 57 9.62 5.89 4.91
N TYR A 58 10.90 6.15 4.66
CA TYR A 58 11.54 5.75 3.40
C TYR A 58 11.59 4.21 3.24
N ALA A 59 12.01 3.49 4.29
CA ALA A 59 12.11 2.03 4.26
C ALA A 59 10.73 1.36 4.10
N ALA A 60 9.71 1.87 4.80
CA ALA A 60 8.35 1.36 4.69
C ALA A 60 7.79 1.54 3.28
N HIS A 61 7.97 2.71 2.66
CA HIS A 61 7.45 2.96 1.30
C HIS A 61 8.17 2.12 0.24
N GLN A 62 9.48 1.90 0.37
CA GLN A 62 10.20 0.95 -0.50
C GLN A 62 9.59 -0.45 -0.39
N ALA A 63 9.32 -0.93 0.82
CA ALA A 63 8.67 -2.23 1.03
C ALA A 63 7.25 -2.26 0.44
N PHE A 64 6.45 -1.20 0.64
CA PHE A 64 5.10 -1.09 0.07
C PHE A 64 5.13 -1.19 -1.45
N PHE A 65 6.00 -0.43 -2.12
CA PHE A 65 6.12 -0.44 -3.57
C PHE A 65 6.73 -1.75 -4.10
N ALA A 66 7.48 -2.48 -3.29
CA ALA A 66 7.90 -3.85 -3.59
C ALA A 66 6.80 -4.92 -3.33
N GLY A 67 5.58 -4.50 -2.95
CA GLY A 67 4.44 -5.38 -2.69
C GLY A 67 4.38 -5.96 -1.27
N PHE A 68 5.28 -5.55 -0.37
CA PHE A 68 5.24 -5.95 1.05
C PHE A 68 4.38 -4.95 1.83
N LEU A 69 3.09 -5.20 1.92
CA LEU A 69 2.14 -4.36 2.66
C LEU A 69 2.13 -4.70 4.17
N PRO A 70 1.57 -3.82 5.02
CA PRO A 70 1.41 -4.12 6.44
C PRO A 70 0.65 -5.43 6.67
N THR A 71 1.15 -6.29 7.55
CA THR A 71 0.57 -7.61 7.83
C THR A 71 -0.22 -7.59 9.14
N PRO A 72 -1.28 -8.40 9.30
CA PRO A 72 -1.94 -8.60 10.58
C PRO A 72 -0.93 -8.95 11.69
N ILE A 73 -1.25 -8.55 12.93
CA ILE A 73 -0.40 -8.84 14.11
C ILE A 73 -0.37 -10.33 14.48
N THR A 74 -1.30 -11.12 13.95
CA THR A 74 -1.33 -12.56 14.23
C THR A 74 -0.16 -13.28 13.55
N PRO A 75 0.49 -14.25 14.20
CA PRO A 75 1.54 -15.02 13.57
C PRO A 75 1.02 -15.81 12.36
N GLY A 76 1.80 -15.86 11.28
CA GLY A 76 1.49 -16.68 10.12
C GLY A 76 1.86 -16.05 8.78
N ILE A 77 1.61 -16.80 7.72
CA ILE A 77 1.77 -16.32 6.35
C ILE A 77 0.49 -15.61 5.95
N HIS A 78 0.61 -14.32 5.67
CA HIS A 78 -0.51 -13.47 5.28
C HIS A 78 -0.50 -13.22 3.78
N PRO A 79 -1.56 -13.63 3.06
CA PRO A 79 -1.71 -13.29 1.65
C PRO A 79 -1.70 -11.79 1.41
N ARG A 80 -1.10 -11.38 0.29
CA ARG A 80 -0.99 -9.98 -0.11
C ARG A 80 -1.74 -9.71 -1.42
N PRO A 81 -2.37 -8.54 -1.58
CA PRO A 81 -3.14 -8.20 -2.78
C PRO A 81 -2.27 -8.09 -4.04
N PHE A 82 -1.07 -7.54 -3.89
CA PHE A 82 -0.08 -7.42 -4.96
C PHE A 82 1.19 -8.18 -4.56
N SER A 83 1.84 -8.81 -5.53
CA SER A 83 3.17 -9.39 -5.37
C SER A 83 3.98 -9.10 -6.61
N LEU A 84 5.26 -8.76 -6.43
CA LEU A 84 6.21 -8.88 -7.52
C LEU A 84 6.56 -10.36 -7.75
N LYS A 85 6.94 -10.70 -8.97
CA LYS A 85 7.46 -12.02 -9.31
C LYS A 85 8.89 -12.14 -8.80
N PHE A 86 9.10 -12.99 -7.80
CA PHE A 86 10.43 -13.36 -7.32
C PHE A 86 10.41 -14.76 -6.70
N GLU A 87 11.57 -15.40 -6.68
CA GLU A 87 11.74 -16.76 -6.16
C GLU A 87 11.52 -16.83 -4.64
N GLY A 88 10.83 -17.88 -4.18
CA GLY A 88 10.61 -18.11 -2.74
C GLY A 88 9.49 -17.30 -2.10
N SER A 89 8.60 -16.67 -2.89
CA SER A 89 7.38 -16.06 -2.34
C SER A 89 6.46 -17.11 -1.73
N THR A 90 6.25 -17.05 -0.41
CA THR A 90 5.35 -17.95 0.33
C THR A 90 3.97 -17.37 0.59
N SER A 91 3.81 -16.05 0.43
CA SER A 91 2.60 -15.28 0.72
C SER A 91 1.71 -15.00 -0.49
N THR A 92 2.03 -15.55 -1.66
CA THR A 92 1.20 -15.40 -2.86
C THR A 92 0.11 -16.48 -2.90
N ARG A 93 -1.11 -16.08 -3.28
CA ARG A 93 -2.28 -16.96 -3.43
C ARG A 93 -2.95 -16.73 -4.81
N PRO A 94 -3.87 -17.60 -5.27
CA PRO A 94 -4.55 -17.43 -6.56
C PRO A 94 -5.27 -16.07 -6.74
N GLU A 95 -5.68 -15.44 -5.65
CA GLU A 95 -6.31 -14.12 -5.61
C GLU A 95 -5.32 -12.94 -5.65
N THR A 96 -4.03 -13.20 -5.46
CA THR A 96 -2.97 -12.18 -5.53
C THR A 96 -2.70 -11.81 -6.98
N CYS A 97 -2.61 -10.50 -7.26
CA CYS A 97 -2.12 -10.03 -8.55
C CYS A 97 -0.60 -10.05 -8.56
N ILE A 98 -0.03 -10.92 -9.40
CA ILE A 98 1.41 -11.03 -9.60
C ILE A 98 1.83 -10.10 -10.74
N LEU A 99 2.77 -9.21 -10.45
CA LEU A 99 3.33 -8.24 -11.38
C LEU A 99 4.78 -8.62 -11.70
N ASP A 100 5.12 -8.72 -12.98
CA ASP A 100 6.46 -9.10 -13.45
C ASP A 100 7.30 -7.83 -13.70
N HIS A 101 7.54 -7.05 -12.64
CA HIS A 101 8.24 -5.75 -12.65
C HIS A 101 8.98 -5.52 -11.32
N ASP A 102 9.77 -4.45 -11.24
CA ASP A 102 10.58 -4.09 -10.08
C ASP A 102 9.79 -3.43 -8.92
N ASN A 103 8.60 -2.91 -9.20
CA ASN A 103 7.70 -2.34 -8.21
C ASN A 103 6.23 -2.40 -8.68
N ILE A 104 5.29 -2.26 -7.74
CA ILE A 104 3.85 -2.37 -8.04
C ILE A 104 3.36 -1.25 -8.96
N VAL A 105 4.02 -0.08 -8.92
CA VAL A 105 3.62 1.09 -9.73
C VAL A 105 3.95 0.84 -11.19
N SER A 106 5.19 0.43 -11.49
CA SER A 106 5.61 0.05 -12.84
C SER A 106 4.84 -1.17 -13.34
N GLY A 107 4.59 -2.16 -12.47
CA GLY A 107 3.78 -3.32 -12.80
C GLY A 107 2.33 -2.98 -13.16
N LEU A 108 1.69 -2.04 -12.45
CA LEU A 108 0.35 -1.55 -12.80
C LEU A 108 0.39 -0.71 -14.07
N ALA A 109 1.42 0.11 -14.29
CA ALA A 109 1.58 0.86 -15.53
C ALA A 109 1.65 -0.07 -16.75
N ALA A 110 2.38 -1.18 -16.65
CA ALA A 110 2.43 -2.22 -17.69
C ALA A 110 1.08 -2.94 -17.92
N LYS A 111 0.13 -2.82 -17.00
CA LYS A 111 -1.26 -3.28 -17.14
C LYS A 111 -2.20 -2.20 -17.70
N GLY A 112 -1.68 -1.05 -18.13
CA GLY A 112 -2.43 0.02 -18.77
C GLY A 112 -2.87 1.14 -17.83
N TYR A 113 -2.43 1.15 -16.57
CA TYR A 113 -2.73 2.23 -15.64
C TYR A 113 -1.88 3.47 -15.90
N HIS A 114 -2.49 4.66 -15.84
CA HIS A 114 -1.76 5.89 -15.61
C HIS A 114 -1.51 6.06 -14.11
N THR A 115 -0.25 6.06 -13.69
CA THR A 115 0.12 6.12 -12.27
C THR A 115 0.51 7.53 -11.88
N VAL A 116 -0.02 8.01 -10.75
CA VAL A 116 0.22 9.36 -10.24
C VAL A 116 0.63 9.29 -8.77
N CYS A 117 1.64 10.08 -8.39
CA CYS A 117 2.06 10.23 -7.01
C CYS A 117 1.75 11.63 -6.49
N ILE A 118 1.07 11.69 -5.34
CA ILE A 118 0.81 12.93 -4.60
C ILE A 118 1.28 12.71 -3.16
N GLY A 119 2.27 13.47 -2.72
CA GLY A 119 2.81 13.39 -1.37
C GLY A 119 3.65 14.62 -1.01
N GLY A 120 3.72 14.95 0.28
CA GLY A 120 4.36 16.18 0.76
C GLY A 120 5.52 15.98 1.75
N VAL A 121 5.76 14.76 2.22
CA VAL A 121 6.88 14.47 3.14
C VAL A 121 8.22 14.53 2.40
N GLY A 122 9.33 14.63 3.13
CA GLY A 122 10.66 14.88 2.57
C GLY A 122 11.11 13.96 1.42
N PHE A 123 10.58 12.73 1.36
CA PHE A 123 10.88 11.74 0.32
C PHE A 123 9.98 11.82 -0.92
N PHE A 124 8.98 12.70 -0.91
CA PHE A 124 7.98 12.85 -1.98
C PHE A 124 7.87 14.28 -2.52
N ASN A 125 8.58 15.24 -1.93
CA ASN A 125 8.43 16.66 -2.23
C ASN A 125 9.13 17.13 -3.52
N LYS A 126 9.92 16.28 -4.19
CA LYS A 126 10.70 16.59 -5.40
C LYS A 126 11.71 17.75 -5.28
N LEU A 127 11.99 18.26 -4.08
CA LEU A 127 12.84 19.46 -3.87
C LEU A 127 14.35 19.19 -3.97
N ASN A 128 14.77 17.93 -3.84
CA ASN A 128 16.18 17.52 -3.92
C ASN A 128 16.28 16.09 -4.52
N PRO A 129 17.48 15.61 -4.89
CA PRO A 129 17.63 14.29 -5.51
C PRO A 129 17.00 13.15 -4.70
N LEU A 130 17.11 13.17 -3.36
CA LEU A 130 16.49 12.16 -2.49
C LEU A 130 14.95 12.23 -2.52
N GLY A 131 14.38 13.44 -2.48
CA GLY A 131 12.94 13.69 -2.58
C GLY A 131 12.33 13.37 -3.95
N ASN A 132 13.15 13.03 -4.95
CA ASN A 132 12.71 12.56 -6.26
C ASN A 132 12.69 11.03 -6.38
N VAL A 133 13.36 10.28 -5.49
CA VAL A 133 13.52 8.82 -5.68
C VAL A 133 12.19 8.08 -5.74
N LEU A 134 11.31 8.25 -4.75
CA LEU A 134 10.02 7.54 -4.71
C LEU A 134 9.03 8.09 -5.76
N PRO A 135 8.87 9.43 -5.93
CA PRO A 135 7.99 9.97 -6.97
C PRO A 135 8.39 9.57 -8.40
N SER A 136 9.67 9.36 -8.68
CA SER A 136 10.15 8.96 -10.02
C SER A 136 9.78 7.52 -10.42
N MET A 137 9.17 6.74 -9.52
CA MET A 137 8.58 5.43 -9.86
C MET A 137 7.24 5.55 -10.61
N PHE A 138 6.64 6.75 -10.60
CA PHE A 138 5.34 7.05 -11.21
C PHE A 138 5.54 7.81 -12.53
N ASN A 139 4.51 7.83 -13.37
CA ASN A 139 4.52 8.53 -14.67
C ASN A 139 4.62 10.06 -14.53
#